data_AF-A0A3D3UVB7-F1
#
_entry.id   AF-A0A3D3UVB7-F1
#
_cell.length_a   1.000
_cell.length_b   1.000
_cell.length_c   1.000
_cell.angle_alpha   90.00
_cell.angle_beta   90.00
_cell.angle_gamma   90.00
#
_symmetry.space_group_name_H-M   'P 1'
#
loop_
_entity.id
_entity.type
_entity.pdbx_description
1 polymer ?
#
loop_
_entity_poly.entity_id
_entity_poly.type
_entity_poly.pdbx_seq_one_letter_code
_entity_poly.pdbx_strand_id
1 'polypeptide(L)' 'MQIGIISDSHDHHSNVLRAIEIFNESNVEYVLHAGDIVSPFTAKAFADLRIAKFIETVVAIQ' A
#
# COMPACT_ATOMS: atom_id res chain seq x y z
N MET A 1 14.74 -11.83 -1.01
CA MET A 1 13.46 -11.46 -1.64
C MET A 1 12.38 -11.37 -0.59
N GLN A 2 11.86 -10.17 -0.33
CA GLN A 2 10.77 -9.91 0.61
C GLN A 2 9.58 -9.26 -0.12
N ILE A 3 8.37 -9.68 0.24
CA ILE A 3 7.12 -9.19 -0.35
C ILE A 3 6.22 -8.71 0.79
N GLY A 4 5.78 -7.45 0.72
CA GLY A 4 4.76 -6.90 1.60
C GLY A 4 3.36 -7.23 1.09
N ILE A 5 2.44 -7.56 1.99
CA ILE A 5 1.03 -7.78 1.67
C ILE A 5 0.19 -6.93 2.63
N ILE A 6 -0.78 -6.21 2.07
CA ILE A 6 -1.77 -5.40 2.81
C ILE A 6 -3.14 -5.59 2.16
N SER A 7 -4.22 -5.38 2.92
CA SER A 7 -5.60 -5.49 2.43
C SER A 7 -6.49 -4.48 3.16
N ASP A 8 -7.64 -4.17 2.56
CA ASP A 8 -8.78 -3.49 3.19
C ASP A 8 -8.41 -2.24 3.98
N SER A 9 -7.63 -1.37 3.33
CA SER A 9 -7.18 -0.12 3.94
C SER A 9 -8.35 0.78 4.35
N HIS A 10 -9.47 0.75 3.62
CA HIS A 10 -10.69 1.53 3.90
C HIS A 10 -10.38 2.98 4.29
N ASP A 11 -9.46 3.63 3.57
CA ASP A 11 -9.01 5.00 3.80
C ASP A 11 -8.49 5.32 5.22
N HIS A 12 -8.05 4.32 5.98
CA HIS A 12 -7.29 4.53 7.22
C HIS A 12 -5.88 5.04 6.90
N HIS A 13 -5.79 6.33 6.55
CA HIS A 13 -4.59 6.95 6.01
C HIS A 13 -3.38 6.81 6.93
N SER A 14 -3.55 6.95 8.25
CA SER A 14 -2.47 6.76 9.23
C SER A 14 -1.90 5.34 9.21
N ASN A 15 -2.75 4.33 9.02
CA ASN A 15 -2.32 2.93 8.95
C ASN A 15 -1.60 2.63 7.64
N VAL A 16 -2.05 3.25 6.54
CA VAL A 16 -1.39 3.14 5.24
C VAL A 16 0.01 3.74 5.28
N LEU A 17 0.16 4.95 5.83
CA LEU A 17 1.47 5.58 6.01
C LEU A 17 2.39 4.73 6.90
N ARG A 18 1.85 4.18 8.00
CA ARG A 18 2.63 3.30 8.86
C ARG A 18 3.06 2.01 8.17
N ALA A 19 2.20 1.42 7.33
CA ALA A 19 2.55 0.25 6.55
C ALA A 19 3.67 0.55 5.54
N ILE A 20 3.61 1.70 4.85
CA ILE A 20 4.64 2.16 3.91
C ILE A 20 5.99 2.33 4.62
N GLU A 21 6.02 2.91 5.82
CA GLU A 21 7.24 3.00 6.64
C GLU A 21 7.84 1.61 6.91
N ILE A 22 7.01 0.67 7.38
CA ILE A 22 7.44 -0.71 7.68
C ILE A 22 7.99 -1.39 6.42
N PHE A 23 7.33 -1.22 5.27
CA PHE A 23 7.78 -1.79 4.00
C PHE A 23 9.12 -1.19 3.55
N ASN A 24 9.29 0.12 3.69
CA ASN A 24 10.54 0.80 3.39
C ASN A 24 11.68 0.37 4.32
N GLU A 25 11.44 0.27 5.63
CA GLU A 25 12.43 -0.20 6.62
C GLU A 25 12.83 -1.67 6.37
N SER A 26 11.88 -2.50 5.93
CA SER A 26 12.10 -3.92 5.65
C SER A 26 12.75 -4.18 4.29
N ASN A 27 12.95 -3.15 3.46
CA ASN A 27 13.47 -3.25 2.09
C ASN A 27 12.69 -4.28 1.24
N VAL A 28 11.35 -4.24 1.30
CA VAL A 28 10.53 -5.11 0.46
C VAL A 28 10.65 -4.71 -1.01
N GLU A 29 10.65 -5.70 -1.90
CA GLU A 29 10.83 -5.49 -3.35
C GLU A 29 9.48 -5.35 -4.07
N TYR A 30 8.41 -5.90 -3.45
CA TYR A 30 7.05 -5.85 -3.95
C TYR A 30 6.09 -5.59 -2.79
N VAL A 31 5.04 -4.80 -3.05
CA VAL A 31 3.90 -4.66 -2.14
C VAL A 31 2.63 -5.01 -2.91
N LEU A 32 1.88 -5.97 -2.41
CA LEU A 32 0.59 -6.39 -2.93
C LEU A 32 -0.53 -5.84 -2.04
N HIS A 33 -1.43 -5.05 -2.62
CA HIS A 33 -2.69 -4.68 -1.97
C HIS A 33 -3.81 -5.56 -2.52
N ALA A 34 -4.43 -6.35 -1.65
CA ALA A 34 -5.37 -7.42 -1.99
C ALA A 34 -6.84 -7.12 -1.63
N GLY A 35 -7.15 -5.89 -1.21
CA GLY A 35 -8.50 -5.50 -0.79
C GLY A 35 -8.81 -4.06 -1.18
N ASP A 36 -9.75 -3.44 -0.47
CA ASP A 36 -10.31 -2.17 -0.93
C ASP A 36 -9.43 -0.95 -0.57
N ILE A 37 -9.08 -0.21 -1.61
CA ILE A 37 -8.68 1.21 -1.54
C ILE A 37 -9.88 2.03 -2.00
N VAL A 38 -10.45 2.84 -1.12
CA VAL A 38 -11.72 3.53 -1.35
C VAL A 38 -11.51 4.88 -2.05
N SER A 39 -10.50 5.66 -1.62
CA SER A 39 -10.22 6.96 -2.22
C SER A 39 -8.95 6.98 -3.09
N PRO A 40 -8.92 7.80 -4.16
CA PRO A 40 -7.70 8.07 -4.92
C PRO A 40 -6.59 8.70 -4.07
N PHE A 41 -6.93 9.37 -2.96
CA PHE A 41 -5.96 9.94 -2.04
C PHE A 41 -5.17 8.85 -1.30
N THR A 42 -5.86 7.81 -0.82
CA THR A 42 -5.21 6.66 -0.19
C THR A 42 -4.36 5.88 -1.20
N ALA A 43 -4.82 5.70 -2.43
CA ALA A 43 -4.02 5.06 -3.49
C ALA A 43 -2.71 5.84 -3.74
N LYS A 44 -2.78 7.18 -3.80
CA LYS A 44 -1.61 8.04 -4.00
C LYS A 44 -0.59 7.96 -2.86
N ALA A 45 -0.99 7.62 -1.64
CA ALA A 45 -0.06 7.48 -0.52
C ALA A 45 1.01 6.40 -0.80
N PHE A 46 0.67 5.34 -1.53
CA PHE A 46 1.62 4.28 -1.89
C PHE A 46 2.74 4.73 -2.85
N ALA A 47 2.69 5.95 -3.38
CA ALA A 47 3.80 6.55 -4.12
C ALA A 47 5.05 6.80 -3.25
N ASP A 48 4.91 6.79 -1.92
CA ASP A 48 6.02 6.96 -0.96
C ASP A 48 6.83 5.67 -0.71
N LEU A 49 6.48 4.56 -1.38
CA LEU A 49 7.31 3.35 -1.41
C LEU A 49 8.61 3.62 -2.19
N ARG A 50 9.76 3.34 -1.58
CA ARG A 50 11.09 3.72 -2.13
C ARG A 50 11.61 2.74 -3.16
N ILE A 51 11.64 1.46 -2.78
CA ILE A 51 12.22 0.37 -3.58
C ILE A 51 11.12 -0.51 -4.17
N ALA A 52 10.05 -0.71 -3.39
CA ALA A 52 9.04 -1.69 -3.72
C ALA A 52 8.23 -1.31 -4.96
N LYS A 53 8.01 -2.28 -5.84
CA LYS A 53 6.97 -2.16 -6.87
C LYS A 53 5.61 -2.40 -6.23
N PHE A 54 4.75 -1.38 -6.29
CA PHE A 54 3.38 -1.48 -5.81
C PHE A 54 2.49 -2.16 -6.86
N ILE A 55 1.66 -3.10 -6.42
CA ILE A 55 0.70 -3.84 -7.24
C ILE A 55 -0.62 -3.88 -6.46
N GLU A 56 -1.68 -3.39 -7.07
CA GLU A 56 -3.03 -3.36 -6.48
C GLU A 56 -4.00 -4.13 -7.38
N THR A 57 -4.97 -4.82 -6.78
CA THR A 57 -5.94 -5.62 -7.54
C THR A 57 -7.13 -4.81 -8.01
N VAL A 58 -7.63 -3.85 -7.21
CA VAL A 58 -8.77 -2.98 -7.55
C VAL A 58 -8.73 -1.71 -6.69
N VAL A 59 -8.90 -0.53 -7.29
CA VAL A 59 -9.28 0.69 -6.57
C VAL A 59 -10.79 0.80 -6.66
N ALA A 60 -11.47 0.60 -5.54
CA ALA A 60 -12.92 0.71 -5.45
C ALA A 60 -13.29 2.19 -5.33
N ILE A 61 -13.50 2.87 -6.46
CA ILE A 61 -14.09 4.21 -6.46
C ILE A 61 -15.58 4.03 -6.11
N GLN A 62 -15.91 4.17 -4.82
CA GLN A 62 -17.31 4.31 -4.38
C GLN A 62 -17.86 5.69 -4.70
#